data_AF-A0A351CAK0-F1
#
_entry.id   AF-A0A351CAK0-F1
#
_cell.length_a   1.000
_cell.length_b   1.000
_cell.length_c   1.000
_cell.angle_alpha   90.00
_cell.angle_beta   90.00
_cell.angle_gamma   90.00
#
_symmetry.space_group_name_H-M   'P 1'
#
loop_
_entity.id
_entity.type
_entity.pdbx_description
1 polymer ?
#
loop_
_entity_poly.entity_id
_entity_poly.type
_entity_poly.pdbx_seq_one_letter_code
_entity_poly.pdbx_strand_id
1 'polypeptide(L)'
;MLTNYYTLRALVWEWNPRLAGARILDGYSQHRGSLILVFEDVQGGQWSLNTSVQAPNMHIFMYAGANRSRKNVVDVFPELRNETVERLRIANRDRQITLQLTNGSCLHFFVYGPKANVYLDHEGITSFRGDFTTLPALRSVVDVPSAEAVESVLASGKMLRSVLPLFPKKLIEEVWYRAGGIQDPTTITSVIGEMEDDLQNPSPRIYWDEERKPLLSMIRLGHIAAEGEKMSSTDEAVRVVARRRLALHRFSGTYDPLIRLLKKRVVQSENGLSRVEEELSKPGRADKHEHFGHLLMAQAHTLKAGSDEVRVADILGDGAEVTIVLDPRLNAIENAQAYYGKAKRSREARKKSMERIQGLKRTAQNTQS
;
A
#
# COMPACT_ATOMS: atom_id res chain seq x y z
N MET A 1 -11.79 -6.85 -6.78
CA MET A 1 -12.19 -6.20 -5.50
C MET A 1 -13.29 -7.07 -4.91
N LEU A 2 -13.19 -7.48 -3.64
CA LEU A 2 -14.17 -8.44 -3.07
C LEU A 2 -15.60 -7.91 -3.04
N THR A 3 -15.76 -6.60 -2.90
CA THR A 3 -17.04 -5.93 -2.77
C THR A 3 -17.40 -5.18 -4.06
N ASN A 4 -17.13 -5.80 -5.20
CA ASN A 4 -17.62 -5.36 -6.50
C ASN A 4 -19.06 -5.87 -6.73
N TYR A 5 -19.85 -5.14 -7.53
CA TYR A 5 -21.24 -5.50 -7.85
C TYR A 5 -21.41 -6.96 -8.30
N TYR A 6 -20.61 -7.43 -9.25
CA TYR A 6 -20.77 -8.79 -9.79
C TYR A 6 -20.45 -9.87 -8.76
N THR A 7 -19.45 -9.64 -7.91
CA THR A 7 -19.14 -10.55 -6.79
C THR A 7 -20.29 -10.59 -5.78
N LEU A 8 -20.82 -9.42 -5.39
CA LEU A 8 -21.93 -9.35 -4.44
C LEU A 8 -23.22 -9.94 -5.02
N ARG A 9 -23.49 -9.73 -6.31
CA ARG A 9 -24.63 -10.33 -7.02
C ARG A 9 -24.53 -11.86 -7.03
N ALA A 10 -23.36 -12.39 -7.37
CA ALA A 10 -23.10 -13.84 -7.38
C ALA A 10 -23.29 -14.44 -5.97
N LEU A 11 -22.80 -13.78 -4.93
CA LEU A 11 -23.04 -14.19 -3.54
C LEU A 11 -24.52 -14.19 -3.17
N VAL A 12 -25.26 -13.11 -3.45
CA VAL A 12 -26.70 -13.04 -3.15
C VAL A 12 -27.48 -14.15 -3.85
N TRP A 13 -27.13 -14.46 -5.11
CA TRP A 13 -27.74 -15.57 -5.81
C TRP A 13 -27.43 -16.91 -5.16
N GLU A 14 -26.17 -17.14 -4.78
CA GLU A 14 -25.73 -18.37 -4.08
C GLU A 14 -26.40 -18.55 -2.71
N TRP A 15 -26.72 -17.44 -2.02
CA TRP A 15 -27.33 -17.46 -0.69
C TRP A 15 -28.85 -17.60 -0.71
N ASN A 16 -29.53 -17.10 -1.74
CA ASN A 16 -30.99 -17.05 -1.79
C ASN A 16 -31.68 -18.41 -1.52
N PRO A 17 -31.27 -19.53 -2.14
CA PRO A 17 -31.87 -20.84 -1.87
C PRO A 17 -31.73 -21.32 -0.42
N ARG A 18 -30.75 -20.79 0.32
CA ARG A 18 -30.46 -21.17 1.72
C ARG A 18 -31.10 -20.23 2.73
N LEU A 19 -31.07 -18.92 2.44
CA LEU A 19 -31.53 -17.90 3.37
C LEU A 19 -33.03 -17.61 3.25
N ALA A 20 -33.69 -17.88 2.12
CA ALA A 20 -35.14 -17.71 2.04
C ALA A 20 -35.85 -18.67 3.03
N GLY A 21 -36.61 -18.11 3.97
CA GLY A 21 -37.26 -18.86 5.05
C GLY A 21 -36.35 -19.23 6.23
N ALA A 22 -35.07 -18.84 6.20
CA ALA A 22 -34.15 -19.08 7.31
C ALA A 22 -34.47 -18.17 8.50
N ARG A 23 -34.25 -18.66 9.72
CA ARG A 23 -34.46 -17.90 10.96
C ARG A 23 -33.14 -17.31 11.45
N ILE A 24 -33.14 -16.04 11.85
CA ILE A 24 -31.97 -15.42 12.49
C ILE A 24 -31.86 -15.96 13.93
N LEU A 25 -30.78 -16.67 14.22
CA LEU A 25 -30.48 -17.16 15.56
C LEU A 25 -29.75 -16.12 16.40
N ASP A 26 -28.83 -15.38 15.78
CA ASP A 26 -27.93 -14.49 16.52
C ASP A 26 -27.29 -13.43 15.63
N GLY A 27 -26.85 -12.33 16.24
CA GLY A 27 -26.13 -11.24 15.60
C GLY A 27 -25.10 -10.67 16.56
N TYR A 28 -23.82 -10.69 16.18
CA TYR A 28 -22.77 -10.24 17.08
C TYR A 28 -21.51 -9.75 16.37
N SER A 29 -20.69 -8.99 17.11
CA SER A 29 -19.37 -8.52 16.69
C SER A 29 -18.29 -9.03 17.64
N GLN A 30 -17.24 -9.64 17.08
CA GLN A 30 -16.04 -10.07 17.83
C GLN A 30 -14.82 -9.18 17.59
N HIS A 31 -14.80 -8.51 16.44
CA HIS A 31 -13.72 -7.65 16.01
C HIS A 31 -14.32 -6.35 15.52
N ARG A 32 -13.63 -5.23 15.79
CA ARG A 32 -14.06 -3.92 15.34
C ARG A 32 -14.35 -3.93 13.84
N GLY A 33 -15.57 -3.50 13.48
CA GLY A 33 -16.00 -3.42 12.09
C GLY A 33 -16.34 -4.75 11.42
N SER A 34 -16.38 -5.86 12.17
CA SER A 34 -16.90 -7.15 11.69
C SER A 34 -18.20 -7.52 12.39
N LEU A 35 -19.21 -7.89 11.61
CA LEU A 35 -20.50 -8.39 12.06
C LEU A 35 -20.68 -9.83 11.57
N ILE A 36 -21.16 -10.69 12.45
CA ILE A 36 -21.58 -12.05 12.14
C ILE A 36 -23.07 -12.18 12.43
N LEU A 37 -23.84 -12.58 11.44
CA LEU A 37 -25.24 -12.99 11.60
C LEU A 37 -25.31 -14.51 11.45
N VAL A 38 -26.01 -15.18 12.37
CA VAL A 38 -26.19 -16.62 12.38
C VAL A 38 -27.63 -16.93 12.00
N PHE A 39 -27.79 -17.84 11.05
CA PHE A 39 -29.06 -18.29 10.51
C PHE A 39 -29.23 -19.79 10.73
N GLU A 40 -30.47 -20.22 10.88
CA GLU A 40 -30.90 -21.61 10.77
C GLU A 40 -31.76 -21.73 9.52
N ASP A 41 -31.32 -22.56 8.56
CA ASP A 41 -32.09 -22.82 7.35
C ASP A 41 -33.32 -23.72 7.64
N VAL A 42 -34.18 -23.89 6.63
CA VAL A 42 -35.41 -24.69 6.74
C VAL A 42 -35.17 -26.18 7.02
N GLN A 43 -33.93 -26.67 6.85
CA GLN A 43 -33.51 -28.04 7.14
C GLN A 43 -32.86 -28.18 8.53
N GLY A 44 -32.77 -27.08 9.30
CA GLY A 44 -32.10 -27.04 10.60
C GLY A 44 -30.58 -26.86 10.51
N GLY A 45 -30.04 -26.62 9.30
CA GLY A 45 -28.63 -26.33 9.08
C GLY A 45 -28.28 -24.93 9.56
N GLN A 46 -27.19 -24.79 10.32
CA GLN A 46 -26.71 -23.48 10.77
C GLN A 46 -25.71 -22.88 9.79
N TRP A 47 -25.85 -21.57 9.53
CA TRP A 47 -24.98 -20.81 8.63
C TRP A 47 -24.64 -19.47 9.23
N SER A 48 -23.38 -19.04 9.08
CA SER A 48 -22.91 -17.73 9.52
C SER A 48 -22.57 -16.85 8.32
N LEU A 49 -23.18 -15.68 8.24
CA LEU A 49 -22.80 -14.60 7.33
C LEU A 49 -21.82 -13.68 8.04
N ASN A 50 -20.57 -13.66 7.60
CA ASN A 50 -19.54 -12.75 8.10
C ASN A 50 -19.39 -11.58 7.15
N THR A 51 -19.52 -10.37 7.69
CA THR A 51 -19.24 -9.13 6.96
C THR A 51 -18.22 -8.28 7.71
N SER A 52 -17.32 -7.65 6.95
CA SER A 52 -16.38 -6.64 7.43
C SER A 52 -16.61 -5.36 6.65
N VAL A 53 -16.92 -4.29 7.37
CA VAL A 53 -17.14 -2.94 6.84
C VAL A 53 -15.93 -2.02 7.09
N GLN A 54 -14.78 -2.59 7.44
CA GLN A 54 -13.57 -1.85 7.73
C GLN A 54 -12.52 -2.02 6.63
N ALA A 55 -12.05 -0.89 6.10
CA ALA A 55 -10.92 -0.85 5.18
C ALA A 55 -9.60 -1.24 5.89
N PRO A 56 -8.62 -1.82 5.17
CA PRO A 56 -8.66 -2.15 3.74
C PRO A 56 -9.34 -3.50 3.41
N ASN A 57 -9.72 -4.29 4.42
CA ASN A 57 -10.22 -5.66 4.23
C ASN A 57 -11.75 -5.75 4.35
N MET A 58 -12.46 -4.97 3.52
CA MET A 58 -13.92 -5.09 3.40
C MET A 58 -14.29 -6.34 2.62
N HIS A 59 -15.23 -7.13 3.15
CA HIS A 59 -15.67 -8.39 2.56
C HIS A 59 -17.01 -8.81 3.16
N ILE A 60 -17.69 -9.73 2.47
CA ILE A 60 -18.87 -10.44 2.99
C ILE A 60 -18.86 -11.86 2.41
N PHE A 61 -19.06 -12.87 3.24
CA PHE A 61 -19.17 -14.28 2.83
C PHE A 61 -19.95 -15.08 3.87
N MET A 62 -20.54 -16.20 3.47
CA MET A 62 -21.21 -17.15 4.34
C MET A 62 -20.36 -18.41 4.54
N TYR A 63 -20.57 -19.13 5.64
CA TYR A 63 -19.99 -20.45 5.92
C TYR A 63 -20.89 -21.28 6.83
N ALA A 64 -20.74 -22.61 6.80
CA ALA A 64 -21.52 -23.52 7.63
C ALA A 64 -21.11 -23.46 9.11
N GLY A 65 -22.10 -23.56 9.99
CA GLY A 65 -21.98 -23.53 11.44
C GLY A 65 -21.96 -22.12 12.04
N ALA A 66 -21.91 -22.07 13.37
CA ALA A 66 -21.77 -20.86 14.15
C ALA A 66 -20.53 -20.98 15.06
N ASN A 67 -19.69 -19.94 15.10
CA ASN A 67 -18.51 -19.94 15.95
C ASN A 67 -18.45 -18.67 16.80
N ARG A 68 -19.28 -18.64 17.85
CA ARG A 68 -19.37 -17.54 18.79
C ARG A 68 -18.34 -17.72 19.92
N SER A 69 -17.38 -16.81 20.00
CA SER A 69 -16.44 -16.71 21.12
C SER A 69 -17.18 -16.41 22.43
N ARG A 70 -16.64 -16.87 23.56
CA ARG A 70 -17.14 -16.51 24.90
C ARG A 70 -16.62 -15.16 25.41
N LYS A 71 -15.56 -14.62 24.80
CA LYS A 71 -14.90 -13.38 25.23
C LYS A 71 -14.91 -12.36 24.10
N ASN A 72 -14.97 -11.07 24.46
CA ASN A 72 -14.92 -9.92 23.56
C ASN A 72 -16.01 -9.97 22.47
N VAL A 73 -17.25 -10.20 22.88
CA VAL A 73 -18.40 -10.26 21.98
C VAL A 73 -19.41 -9.19 22.39
N VAL A 74 -19.90 -8.45 21.40
CA VAL A 74 -20.98 -7.48 21.56
C VAL A 74 -22.16 -7.97 20.71
N ASP A 75 -23.34 -8.06 21.30
CA ASP A 75 -24.58 -8.37 20.57
C ASP A 75 -24.93 -7.19 19.65
N VAL A 76 -25.36 -7.49 18.43
CA VAL A 76 -25.70 -6.52 17.40
C VAL A 76 -27.05 -6.89 16.81
N PHE A 77 -27.97 -5.92 16.78
CA PHE A 77 -29.36 -6.11 16.37
C PHE A 77 -30.07 -7.29 17.09
N PRO A 78 -30.01 -7.38 18.44
CA PRO A 78 -30.67 -8.44 19.20
C PRO A 78 -32.18 -8.57 18.94
N GLU A 79 -32.83 -7.48 18.52
CA GLU A 79 -34.23 -7.40 18.11
C GLU A 79 -34.57 -8.28 16.90
N LEU A 80 -33.58 -8.70 16.12
CA LEU A 80 -33.79 -9.58 14.96
C LEU A 80 -33.81 -11.07 15.30
N ARG A 81 -33.57 -11.44 16.57
CA ARG A 81 -33.54 -12.85 16.97
C ARG A 81 -34.91 -13.50 16.76
N ASN A 82 -34.89 -14.68 16.15
CA ASN A 82 -36.04 -15.48 15.74
C ASN A 82 -36.85 -14.92 14.58
N GLU A 83 -36.45 -13.80 13.99
CA GLU A 83 -37.09 -13.31 12.77
C GLU A 83 -36.74 -14.17 11.56
N THR A 84 -37.71 -14.32 10.66
CA THR A 84 -37.57 -15.13 9.45
C THR A 84 -37.22 -14.25 8.26
N VAL A 85 -36.25 -14.70 7.48
CA VAL A 85 -35.84 -14.05 6.24
C VAL A 85 -36.90 -14.30 5.16
N GLU A 86 -37.52 -13.22 4.69
CA GLU A 86 -38.46 -13.27 3.58
C GLU A 86 -37.71 -13.31 2.24
N ARG A 87 -36.74 -12.42 2.06
CA ARG A 87 -36.02 -12.27 0.79
C ARG A 87 -34.66 -11.62 0.97
N LEU A 88 -33.70 -12.03 0.15
CA LEU A 88 -32.41 -11.37 -0.01
C LEU A 88 -32.25 -10.83 -1.44
N ARG A 89 -31.93 -9.54 -1.57
CA ARG A 89 -31.75 -8.87 -2.87
C ARG A 89 -30.51 -7.98 -2.89
N ILE A 90 -29.95 -7.79 -4.07
CA ILE A 90 -28.98 -6.73 -4.33
C ILE A 90 -29.68 -5.65 -5.17
N ALA A 91 -29.41 -4.38 -4.88
CA ALA A 91 -29.94 -3.27 -5.65
C ALA A 91 -29.44 -3.33 -7.11
N ASN A 92 -30.31 -3.00 -8.07
CA ASN A 92 -29.96 -3.08 -9.48
C ASN A 92 -28.75 -2.16 -9.77
N ARG A 93 -27.66 -2.78 -10.26
CA ARG A 93 -26.42 -2.08 -10.63
C ARG A 93 -25.88 -1.17 -9.51
N ASP A 94 -26.12 -1.53 -8.25
CA ASP A 94 -25.55 -0.94 -7.04
C ASP A 94 -25.10 -2.06 -6.08
N ARG A 95 -24.20 -1.74 -5.15
CA ARG A 95 -23.56 -2.69 -4.24
C ARG A 95 -24.28 -2.81 -2.88
N GLN A 96 -25.45 -2.21 -2.73
CA GLN A 96 -26.29 -2.42 -1.56
C GLN A 96 -26.97 -3.79 -1.61
N ILE A 97 -26.78 -4.60 -0.58
CA ILE A 97 -27.57 -5.82 -0.36
C ILE A 97 -28.65 -5.51 0.68
N THR A 98 -29.87 -5.97 0.46
CA THR A 98 -30.99 -5.85 1.40
C THR A 98 -31.51 -7.24 1.76
N LEU A 99 -31.52 -7.53 3.05
CA LEU A 99 -32.16 -8.70 3.64
C LEU A 99 -33.47 -8.23 4.29
N GLN A 100 -34.60 -8.68 3.76
CA GLN A 100 -35.94 -8.34 4.22
C GLN A 100 -36.47 -9.47 5.10
N LEU A 101 -37.07 -9.11 6.22
CA LEU A 101 -37.66 -10.02 7.20
C LEU A 101 -39.19 -10.01 7.09
N THR A 102 -39.81 -11.10 7.55
CA THR A 102 -41.27 -11.30 7.49
C THR A 102 -42.06 -10.31 8.35
N ASN A 103 -41.43 -9.71 9.37
CA ASN A 103 -42.02 -8.67 10.20
C ASN A 103 -41.93 -7.26 9.56
N GLY A 104 -41.42 -7.14 8.34
CA GLY A 104 -41.24 -5.88 7.61
C GLY A 104 -39.89 -5.20 7.80
N SER A 105 -39.07 -5.65 8.75
CA SER A 105 -37.74 -5.08 9.02
C SER A 105 -36.75 -5.37 7.88
N CYS A 106 -35.81 -4.47 7.65
CA CYS A 106 -34.78 -4.63 6.62
C CYS A 106 -33.36 -4.41 7.15
N LEU A 107 -32.46 -5.32 6.83
CA LEU A 107 -31.01 -5.12 6.99
C LEU A 107 -30.39 -4.70 5.65
N HIS A 108 -29.74 -3.53 5.63
CA HIS A 108 -29.06 -2.98 4.46
C HIS A 108 -27.54 -3.03 4.64
N PHE A 109 -26.88 -3.81 3.79
CA PHE A 109 -25.43 -3.97 3.79
C PHE A 109 -24.80 -3.07 2.74
N PHE A 110 -24.03 -2.09 3.19
CA PHE A 110 -23.13 -1.29 2.36
C PHE A 110 -21.70 -1.74 2.62
N VAL A 111 -21.21 -2.76 1.91
CA VAL A 111 -19.88 -3.34 2.15
C VAL A 111 -18.80 -2.65 1.31
N TYR A 112 -18.94 -1.34 1.07
CA TYR A 112 -18.07 -0.61 0.14
C TYR A 112 -17.90 0.86 0.49
N GLY A 113 -16.75 1.41 0.06
CA GLY A 113 -16.48 2.84 0.16
C GLY A 113 -16.34 3.35 1.60
N PRO A 114 -16.31 4.67 1.80
CA PRO A 114 -16.10 5.28 3.12
C PRO A 114 -17.32 5.19 4.03
N LYS A 115 -18.52 5.02 3.46
CA LYS A 115 -19.79 4.84 4.19
C LYS A 115 -20.11 3.36 4.44
N ALA A 116 -19.11 2.49 4.40
CA ALA A 116 -19.34 1.06 4.56
C ALA A 116 -19.92 0.77 5.96
N ASN A 117 -21.08 0.14 6.02
CA ASN A 117 -21.79 -0.17 7.25
C ASN A 117 -22.88 -1.22 7.00
N VAL A 118 -23.53 -1.65 8.09
CA VAL A 118 -24.79 -2.39 8.06
C VAL A 118 -25.82 -1.55 8.80
N TYR A 119 -26.99 -1.35 8.21
CA TYR A 119 -28.08 -0.58 8.78
C TYR A 119 -29.29 -1.48 9.00
N LEU A 120 -29.97 -1.31 10.12
CA LEU A 120 -31.28 -1.89 10.36
C LEU A 120 -32.32 -0.79 10.19
N ASP A 121 -33.31 -1.06 9.34
CA ASP A 121 -34.52 -0.27 9.16
C ASP A 121 -35.68 -1.01 9.84
N HIS A 122 -36.02 -0.57 11.05
CA HIS A 122 -37.10 -1.10 11.89
C HIS A 122 -37.58 0.00 12.84
N GLU A 123 -38.75 0.58 12.57
CA GLU A 123 -39.30 1.72 13.34
C GLU A 123 -38.33 2.93 13.42
N GLY A 124 -37.42 3.03 12.45
CA GLY A 124 -36.29 3.95 12.44
C GLY A 124 -35.03 3.26 11.95
N ILE A 125 -34.03 4.06 11.55
CA ILE A 125 -32.75 3.52 11.05
C ILE A 125 -31.73 3.52 12.19
N THR A 126 -31.16 2.35 12.45
CA THR A 126 -29.98 2.19 13.31
C THR A 126 -28.81 1.63 12.52
N SER A 127 -27.58 1.82 13.01
CA SER A 127 -26.38 1.42 12.27
C SER A 127 -25.44 0.59 13.13
N PHE A 128 -24.79 -0.40 12.51
CA PHE A 128 -23.82 -1.27 13.19
C PHE A 128 -22.60 -0.48 13.69
N ARG A 129 -22.12 0.51 12.92
CA ARG A 129 -21.02 1.39 13.32
C ARG A 129 -21.46 2.84 13.43
N GLY A 130 -21.23 3.42 14.60
CA GLY A 130 -21.61 4.80 14.90
C GLY A 130 -23.12 4.93 15.05
N ASP A 131 -23.58 6.18 15.11
CA ASP A 131 -24.98 6.51 15.43
C ASP A 131 -25.66 7.17 14.21
N PHE A 132 -25.64 6.50 13.07
CA PHE A 132 -26.27 7.00 11.85
C PHE A 132 -27.75 6.62 11.80
N THR A 133 -28.60 7.62 11.52
CA THR A 133 -30.06 7.49 11.47
C THR A 133 -30.65 7.60 10.06
N THR A 134 -29.80 7.55 9.03
CA THR A 134 -30.22 7.65 7.62
C THR A 134 -29.47 6.64 6.75
N LEU A 135 -30.16 6.12 5.73
CA LEU A 135 -29.55 5.23 4.75
C LEU A 135 -28.72 6.03 3.74
N PRO A 136 -27.53 5.54 3.34
CA PRO A 136 -26.82 6.09 2.20
C PRO A 136 -27.65 6.01 0.92
N ALA A 137 -27.66 7.09 0.14
CA ALA A 137 -28.33 7.12 -1.16
C ALA A 137 -27.72 6.10 -2.13
N LEU A 138 -28.59 5.40 -2.87
CA LEU A 138 -28.19 4.50 -3.94
C LEU A 138 -27.58 5.27 -5.11
N ARG A 139 -26.62 4.65 -5.78
CA ARG A 139 -25.90 5.17 -6.94
C ARG A 139 -25.97 4.15 -8.08
N SER A 140 -27.19 3.70 -8.39
CA SER A 140 -27.45 2.78 -9.48
C SER A 140 -26.90 3.33 -10.80
N VAL A 141 -26.16 2.50 -11.50
CA VAL A 141 -25.63 2.80 -12.83
C VAL A 141 -26.72 2.47 -13.83
N VAL A 142 -27.26 3.48 -14.50
CA VAL A 142 -28.58 3.35 -15.15
C VAL A 142 -28.55 2.46 -16.41
N ASP A 143 -27.45 2.31 -17.15
CA ASP A 143 -27.47 1.43 -18.35
C ASP A 143 -26.15 0.66 -18.58
N VAL A 144 -26.25 -0.39 -19.42
CA VAL A 144 -25.11 -0.96 -20.16
C VAL A 144 -24.76 0.06 -21.26
N PRO A 145 -23.49 0.41 -21.47
CA PRO A 145 -23.15 1.47 -22.40
C PRO A 145 -23.55 1.10 -23.83
N SER A 146 -24.24 2.02 -24.52
CA SER A 146 -24.51 1.91 -25.95
C SER A 146 -23.22 2.09 -26.77
N ALA A 147 -23.25 1.66 -28.03
CA ALA A 147 -22.13 1.89 -28.96
C ALA A 147 -21.80 3.39 -29.09
N GLU A 148 -22.81 4.26 -29.11
CA GLU A 148 -22.66 5.72 -29.12
C GLU A 148 -21.95 6.24 -27.86
N ALA A 149 -22.26 5.68 -26.69
CA ALA A 149 -21.61 6.05 -25.45
C ALA A 149 -20.13 5.61 -25.44
N VAL A 150 -19.84 4.42 -25.97
CA VAL A 150 -18.47 3.93 -26.15
C VAL A 150 -17.71 4.81 -27.13
N GLU A 151 -18.29 5.13 -28.28
CA GLU A 151 -17.71 6.00 -29.30
C GLU A 151 -17.35 7.38 -28.72
N SER A 152 -18.26 7.99 -27.98
CA SER A 152 -18.03 9.27 -27.29
C SER A 152 -16.83 9.22 -26.32
N VAL A 153 -16.68 8.10 -25.60
CA VAL A 153 -15.55 7.91 -24.67
C VAL A 153 -14.23 7.75 -25.41
N LEU A 154 -14.20 6.95 -26.48
CA LEU A 154 -13.01 6.76 -27.31
C LEU A 154 -12.58 8.08 -27.96
N ALA A 155 -13.52 8.80 -28.58
CA ALA A 155 -13.26 10.08 -29.25
C ALA A 155 -12.78 11.17 -28.28
N SER A 156 -13.28 11.19 -27.04
CA SER A 156 -12.86 12.15 -26.01
C SER A 156 -11.55 11.80 -25.32
N GLY A 157 -10.93 10.64 -25.63
CA GLY A 157 -9.73 10.14 -24.96
C GLY A 157 -9.96 9.78 -23.49
N LYS A 158 -11.22 9.71 -23.04
CA LYS A 158 -11.57 9.29 -21.68
C LYS A 158 -11.35 7.79 -21.52
N MET A 159 -11.09 7.35 -20.29
CA MET A 159 -10.95 5.92 -20.01
C MET A 159 -12.30 5.21 -20.14
N LEU A 160 -12.31 4.01 -20.75
CA LEU A 160 -13.49 3.14 -20.88
C LEU A 160 -14.24 2.89 -19.56
N ARG A 161 -13.54 2.97 -18.43
CA ARG A 161 -14.13 2.87 -17.08
C ARG A 161 -15.21 3.93 -16.80
N SER A 162 -15.23 5.08 -17.50
CA SER A 162 -16.25 6.12 -17.31
C SER A 162 -17.66 5.64 -17.69
N VAL A 163 -17.77 4.78 -18.70
CA VAL A 163 -19.02 4.17 -19.17
C VAL A 163 -19.25 2.77 -18.58
N LEU A 164 -18.25 2.20 -17.91
CA LEU A 164 -18.33 0.93 -17.19
C LEU A 164 -17.93 1.08 -15.70
N PRO A 165 -18.66 1.88 -14.90
CA PRO A 165 -18.30 2.13 -13.51
C PRO A 165 -18.37 0.88 -12.61
N LEU A 166 -19.11 -0.15 -13.01
CA LEU A 166 -19.18 -1.44 -12.32
C LEU A 166 -18.01 -2.36 -12.64
N PHE A 167 -17.29 -2.16 -13.74
CA PHE A 167 -16.17 -3.00 -14.10
C PHE A 167 -14.91 -2.54 -13.34
N PRO A 168 -14.30 -3.39 -12.50
CA PRO A 168 -13.00 -3.08 -11.93
C PRO A 168 -11.93 -3.07 -13.04
N LYS A 169 -10.78 -2.45 -12.77
CA LYS A 169 -9.66 -2.30 -13.72
C LYS A 169 -9.36 -3.57 -14.53
N LYS A 170 -9.34 -4.73 -13.86
CA LYS A 170 -9.03 -6.02 -14.48
C LYS A 170 -10.11 -6.55 -15.43
N LEU A 171 -11.39 -6.18 -15.25
CA LEU A 171 -12.40 -6.46 -16.26
C LEU A 171 -12.29 -5.49 -17.45
N ILE A 172 -11.88 -4.24 -17.22
CA ILE A 172 -11.61 -3.30 -18.33
C ILE A 172 -10.44 -3.79 -19.20
N GLU A 173 -9.36 -4.30 -18.57
CA GLU A 173 -8.24 -4.93 -19.29
C GLU A 173 -8.71 -6.15 -20.09
N GLU A 174 -9.65 -6.94 -19.55
CA GLU A 174 -10.25 -8.08 -20.25
C GLU A 174 -11.09 -7.65 -21.45
N VAL A 175 -11.85 -6.55 -21.37
CA VAL A 175 -12.59 -6.00 -22.52
C VAL A 175 -11.63 -5.71 -23.67
N TRP A 176 -10.53 -5.00 -23.39
CA TRP A 176 -9.52 -4.69 -24.41
C TRP A 176 -8.86 -5.92 -25.01
N TYR A 177 -8.60 -6.92 -24.19
CA TYR A 177 -8.02 -8.18 -24.62
C TYR A 177 -8.96 -8.96 -25.55
N ARG A 178 -10.24 -9.10 -25.17
CA ARG A 178 -11.25 -9.79 -25.99
C ARG A 178 -11.57 -9.03 -27.27
N ALA A 179 -11.49 -7.71 -27.25
CA ALA A 179 -11.59 -6.87 -28.45
C ALA A 179 -10.36 -6.98 -29.38
N GLY A 180 -9.32 -7.74 -29.02
CA GLY A 180 -8.10 -7.89 -29.83
C GLY A 180 -7.31 -6.59 -29.98
N GLY A 181 -7.50 -5.62 -29.08
CA GLY A 181 -6.92 -4.28 -29.19
C GLY A 181 -7.61 -3.37 -30.22
N ILE A 182 -8.69 -3.83 -30.87
CA ILE A 182 -9.46 -3.05 -31.84
C ILE A 182 -10.24 -1.96 -31.08
N GLN A 183 -10.02 -0.70 -31.46
CA GLN A 183 -10.72 0.45 -30.89
C GLN A 183 -11.99 0.79 -31.68
N ASP A 184 -12.81 -0.23 -31.93
CA ASP A 184 -14.08 -0.10 -32.63
C ASP A 184 -15.25 -0.12 -31.63
N PRO A 185 -16.12 0.91 -31.60
CA PRO A 185 -17.23 0.97 -30.65
C PRO A 185 -18.18 -0.22 -30.71
N THR A 186 -18.47 -0.76 -31.90
CA THR A 186 -19.40 -1.88 -32.05
C THR A 186 -18.81 -3.18 -31.49
N THR A 187 -17.55 -3.45 -31.79
CA THR A 187 -16.78 -4.59 -31.27
C THR A 187 -16.67 -4.52 -29.75
N ILE A 188 -16.30 -3.37 -29.19
CA ILE A 188 -16.18 -3.18 -27.74
C ILE A 188 -17.54 -3.38 -27.05
N THR A 189 -18.61 -2.86 -27.63
CA THR A 189 -19.98 -3.02 -27.07
C THR A 189 -20.42 -4.48 -27.09
N SER A 190 -20.13 -5.22 -28.17
CA SER A 190 -20.38 -6.68 -28.25
C SER A 190 -19.63 -7.43 -27.17
N VAL A 191 -18.33 -7.18 -27.01
CA VAL A 191 -17.49 -7.80 -25.97
C VAL A 191 -18.00 -7.50 -24.57
N ILE A 192 -18.45 -6.26 -24.31
CA ILE A 192 -19.07 -5.88 -23.03
C ILE A 192 -20.32 -6.72 -22.77
N GLY A 193 -21.18 -6.91 -23.78
CA GLY A 193 -22.38 -7.74 -23.70
C GLY A 193 -22.04 -9.20 -23.37
N GLU A 194 -21.11 -9.80 -24.11
CA GLU A 194 -20.64 -11.17 -23.85
C GLU A 194 -20.06 -11.33 -22.43
N MET A 195 -19.30 -10.34 -21.96
CA MET A 195 -18.77 -10.36 -20.60
C MET A 195 -19.86 -10.19 -19.54
N GLU A 196 -20.87 -9.35 -19.76
CA GLU A 196 -22.03 -9.22 -18.87
C GLU A 196 -22.79 -10.56 -18.78
N ASP A 197 -22.93 -11.28 -19.88
CA ASP A 197 -23.54 -12.62 -19.95
C ASP A 197 -22.69 -13.68 -19.23
N ASP A 198 -21.37 -13.70 -19.44
CA ASP A 198 -20.45 -14.55 -18.67
C ASP A 198 -20.59 -14.27 -17.16
N LEU A 199 -20.73 -13.00 -16.79
CA LEU A 199 -20.91 -12.59 -15.38
C LEU A 199 -22.29 -12.97 -14.82
N GLN A 200 -23.27 -13.33 -15.67
CA GLN A 200 -24.52 -13.94 -15.22
C GLN A 200 -24.29 -15.39 -14.77
N ASN A 201 -23.24 -16.08 -15.24
CA ASN A 201 -22.90 -17.44 -14.86
C ASN A 201 -21.50 -17.51 -14.22
N PRO A 202 -21.35 -17.08 -12.96
CA PRO A 202 -20.05 -16.87 -12.36
C PRO A 202 -19.22 -18.16 -12.26
N SER A 203 -17.97 -18.09 -12.74
CA SER A 203 -16.91 -19.07 -12.55
C SER A 203 -15.77 -18.45 -11.75
N PRO A 204 -15.87 -18.44 -10.40
CA PRO A 204 -14.94 -17.71 -9.55
C PRO A 204 -13.52 -18.26 -9.65
N ARG A 205 -12.56 -17.34 -9.89
CA ARG A 205 -11.13 -17.65 -10.03
C ARG A 205 -10.27 -16.67 -9.24
N ILE A 206 -9.22 -17.20 -8.62
CA ILE A 206 -8.22 -16.41 -7.89
C ILE A 206 -6.93 -16.35 -8.69
N TYR A 207 -6.50 -15.13 -9.01
CA TYR A 207 -5.23 -14.81 -9.65
C TYR A 207 -4.31 -14.11 -8.65
N TRP A 208 -3.06 -13.94 -9.05
CA TRP A 208 -2.07 -13.14 -8.34
C TRP A 208 -1.66 -11.99 -9.25
N ASP A 209 -1.68 -10.76 -8.74
CA ASP A 209 -1.14 -9.62 -9.47
C ASP A 209 0.40 -9.57 -9.37
N GLU A 210 1.00 -8.59 -10.05
CA GLU A 210 2.45 -8.36 -10.08
C GLU A 210 3.05 -8.16 -8.67
N GLU A 211 2.27 -7.66 -7.72
CA GLU A 211 2.67 -7.44 -6.33
C GLU A 211 2.34 -8.65 -5.42
N ARG A 212 1.99 -9.80 -6.02
CA ARG A 212 1.55 -11.02 -5.32
C ARG A 212 0.34 -10.79 -4.40
N LYS A 213 -0.54 -9.84 -4.73
CA LYS A 213 -1.82 -9.67 -4.05
C LYS A 213 -2.88 -10.54 -4.72
N PRO A 214 -3.77 -11.18 -3.95
CA PRO A 214 -4.82 -12.02 -4.51
C PRO A 214 -5.90 -11.16 -5.19
N LEU A 215 -6.17 -11.49 -6.45
CA LEU A 215 -7.18 -10.91 -7.31
C LEU A 215 -8.31 -11.92 -7.53
N LEU A 216 -9.53 -11.54 -7.19
CA LEU A 216 -10.73 -12.33 -7.48
C LEU A 216 -11.41 -11.81 -8.76
N SER A 217 -11.76 -12.73 -9.65
CA SER A 217 -12.64 -12.51 -10.79
C SER A 217 -13.77 -13.54 -10.80
N MET A 218 -14.96 -13.13 -11.27
CA MET A 218 -16.12 -14.02 -11.45
C MET A 218 -16.10 -14.72 -12.81
N ILE A 219 -15.16 -14.38 -13.69
CA ILE A 219 -14.98 -14.97 -15.03
C ILE A 219 -13.49 -15.22 -15.27
N ARG A 220 -13.18 -16.06 -16.28
CA ARG A 220 -11.80 -16.23 -16.73
C ARG A 220 -11.28 -14.93 -17.35
N LEU A 221 -10.05 -14.55 -17.01
CA LEU A 221 -9.36 -13.38 -17.54
C LEU A 221 -8.32 -13.86 -18.56
N GLY A 222 -8.62 -13.74 -19.85
CA GLY A 222 -7.71 -14.16 -20.92
C GLY A 222 -6.43 -13.34 -20.99
N HIS A 223 -6.46 -12.07 -20.61
CA HIS A 223 -5.26 -11.21 -20.57
C HIS A 223 -4.22 -11.62 -19.51
N ILE A 224 -4.59 -12.50 -18.58
CA ILE A 224 -3.67 -13.06 -17.59
C ILE A 224 -3.26 -14.45 -18.06
N ALA A 225 -1.97 -14.64 -18.34
CA ALA A 225 -1.45 -15.90 -18.87
C ALA A 225 -1.69 -17.11 -17.94
N ALA A 226 -1.67 -16.89 -16.62
CA ALA A 226 -2.01 -17.91 -15.65
C ALA A 226 -3.52 -18.19 -15.64
N GLU A 227 -3.92 -19.45 -15.57
CA GLU A 227 -5.35 -19.84 -15.62
C GLU A 227 -6.18 -19.40 -14.40
N GLY A 228 -5.50 -19.02 -13.32
CA GLY A 228 -6.12 -18.74 -12.02
C GLY A 228 -6.62 -20.01 -11.32
N GLU A 229 -6.58 -20.00 -10.00
CA GLU A 229 -7.11 -21.06 -9.15
C GLU A 229 -8.64 -21.03 -9.22
N LYS A 230 -9.26 -22.08 -9.80
CA LYS A 230 -10.71 -22.22 -9.88
C LYS A 230 -11.28 -22.60 -8.51
N MET A 231 -12.34 -21.92 -8.10
CA MET A 231 -13.01 -22.14 -6.81
C MET A 231 -14.33 -22.89 -7.01
N SER A 232 -14.78 -23.60 -5.96
CA SER A 232 -16.04 -24.36 -6.03
C SER A 232 -17.28 -23.47 -5.93
N SER A 233 -17.15 -22.33 -5.24
CA SER A 233 -18.23 -21.39 -4.95
C SER A 233 -17.72 -19.95 -4.85
N THR A 234 -18.63 -18.98 -4.97
CA THR A 234 -18.28 -17.57 -4.79
C THR A 234 -17.94 -17.29 -3.32
N ASP A 235 -18.66 -17.91 -2.38
CA ASP A 235 -18.37 -17.81 -0.95
C ASP A 235 -16.96 -18.28 -0.60
N GLU A 236 -16.57 -19.46 -1.08
CA GLU A 236 -15.23 -19.99 -0.85
C GLU A 236 -14.17 -19.05 -1.42
N ALA A 237 -14.38 -18.57 -2.64
CA ALA A 237 -13.46 -17.65 -3.31
C ALA A 237 -13.27 -16.35 -2.51
N VAL A 238 -14.36 -15.72 -2.07
CA VAL A 238 -14.31 -14.48 -1.28
C VAL A 238 -13.65 -14.74 0.07
N ARG A 239 -13.98 -15.84 0.74
CA ARG A 239 -13.39 -16.23 2.03
C ARG A 239 -11.87 -16.46 1.92
N VAL A 240 -11.42 -17.21 0.92
CA VAL A 240 -9.99 -17.48 0.68
C VAL A 240 -9.23 -16.19 0.41
N VAL A 241 -9.75 -15.32 -0.46
CA VAL A 241 -9.10 -14.05 -0.78
C VAL A 241 -9.12 -13.10 0.42
N ALA A 242 -10.21 -13.02 1.19
CA ALA A 242 -10.28 -12.21 2.41
C ALA A 242 -9.22 -12.65 3.45
N ARG A 243 -9.04 -13.97 3.64
CA ARG A 243 -8.00 -14.53 4.52
C ARG A 243 -6.59 -14.23 4.01
N ARG A 244 -6.32 -14.47 2.72
CA ARG A 244 -5.02 -14.18 2.08
C ARG A 244 -4.65 -12.69 2.20
N ARG A 245 -5.62 -11.78 1.98
CA ARG A 245 -5.43 -10.33 2.16
C ARG A 245 -5.15 -9.94 3.61
N LEU A 246 -5.88 -10.50 4.56
CA LEU A 246 -5.66 -10.23 5.98
C LEU A 246 -4.26 -10.68 6.43
N ALA A 247 -3.83 -11.87 5.99
CA ALA A 247 -2.49 -12.38 6.25
C ALA A 247 -1.40 -11.47 5.66
N LEU A 248 -1.56 -11.08 4.39
CA LEU A 248 -0.62 -10.18 3.72
C LEU A 248 -0.54 -8.81 4.40
N HIS A 249 -1.67 -8.22 4.79
CA HIS A 249 -1.71 -6.93 5.48
C HIS A 249 -1.07 -7.00 6.88
N ARG A 250 -1.28 -8.10 7.61
CA ARG A 250 -0.60 -8.33 8.91
C ARG A 250 0.91 -8.45 8.73
N PHE A 251 1.32 -9.18 7.70
CA PHE A 251 2.73 -9.34 7.37
C PHE A 251 3.37 -8.01 6.98
N SER A 252 2.78 -7.26 6.03
CA SER A 252 3.29 -5.96 5.61
C SER A 252 3.30 -4.94 6.75
N GLY A 253 2.26 -4.92 7.60
CA GLY A 253 2.23 -4.05 8.78
C GLY A 253 3.38 -4.28 9.76
N THR A 254 3.94 -5.50 9.80
CA THR A 254 5.09 -5.86 10.65
C THR A 254 6.42 -5.57 9.94
N TYR A 255 6.47 -5.81 8.63
CA TYR A 255 7.68 -5.72 7.80
C TYR A 255 7.99 -4.30 7.31
N ASP A 256 6.97 -3.53 6.92
CA ASP A 256 7.13 -2.18 6.35
C ASP A 256 7.84 -1.19 7.30
N PRO A 257 7.58 -1.19 8.63
CA PRO A 257 8.34 -0.36 9.56
C PRO A 257 9.84 -0.70 9.56
N LEU A 258 10.18 -1.99 9.50
CA LEU A 258 11.57 -2.45 9.45
C LEU A 258 12.24 -2.01 8.15
N ILE A 259 11.55 -2.15 7.02
CA ILE A 259 12.07 -1.67 5.73
C ILE A 259 12.25 -0.16 5.71
N ARG A 260 11.33 0.62 6.27
CA ARG A 260 11.51 2.07 6.39
C ARG A 260 12.72 2.43 7.25
N LEU A 261 12.93 1.71 8.36
CA LEU A 261 14.10 1.89 9.21
C LEU A 261 15.41 1.58 8.47
N LEU A 262 15.47 0.46 7.75
CA LEU A 262 16.63 0.06 6.96
C LEU A 262 16.92 1.08 5.85
N LYS A 263 15.91 1.46 5.06
CA LYS A 263 16.05 2.50 4.03
C LYS A 263 16.55 3.82 4.61
N LYS A 264 16.04 4.24 5.77
CA LYS A 264 16.52 5.45 6.45
C LYS A 264 17.99 5.34 6.85
N ARG A 265 18.43 4.17 7.35
CA ARG A 265 19.84 3.94 7.68
C ARG A 265 20.74 3.92 6.45
N VAL A 266 20.29 3.35 5.34
CA VAL A 266 21.01 3.37 4.05
C VAL A 266 21.24 4.81 3.62
N VAL A 267 20.18 5.61 3.52
CA VAL A 267 20.28 7.03 3.12
C VAL A 267 21.17 7.84 4.07
N GLN A 268 21.09 7.61 5.39
CA GLN A 268 21.98 8.27 6.36
C GLN A 268 23.45 7.88 6.16
N SER A 269 23.72 6.62 5.84
CA SER A 269 25.07 6.12 5.59
C SER A 269 25.63 6.65 4.28
N GLU A 270 24.83 6.72 3.22
CA GLU A 270 25.19 7.31 1.92
C GLU A 270 25.51 8.81 2.06
N ASN A 271 24.66 9.56 2.76
CA ASN A 271 24.90 10.98 3.03
C ASN A 271 26.15 11.19 3.90
N GLY A 272 26.37 10.32 4.90
CA GLY A 272 27.58 10.33 5.71
C GLY A 272 28.82 10.07 4.86
N LEU A 273 28.77 9.08 3.97
CA LEU A 273 29.86 8.75 3.06
C LEU A 273 30.19 9.91 2.12
N SER A 274 29.17 10.50 1.49
CA SER A 274 29.33 11.64 0.58
C SER A 274 30.01 12.84 1.25
N ARG A 275 29.64 13.16 2.51
CA ARG A 275 30.29 14.24 3.27
C ARG A 275 31.77 13.97 3.53
N VAL A 276 32.13 12.74 3.92
CA VAL A 276 33.54 12.41 4.17
C VAL A 276 34.32 12.35 2.85
N GLU A 277 33.72 11.90 1.75
CA GLU A 277 34.33 11.96 0.41
C GLU A 277 34.58 13.42 -0.04
N GLU A 278 33.66 14.34 0.23
CA GLU A 278 33.84 15.78 -0.02
C GLU A 278 34.94 16.39 0.88
N GLU A 279 35.03 15.99 2.16
CA GLU A 279 36.13 16.41 3.02
C GLU A 279 37.49 15.92 2.51
N LEU A 280 37.54 14.72 1.93
CA LEU A 280 38.77 14.11 1.41
C LEU A 280 39.19 14.62 0.03
N SER A 281 38.27 15.18 -0.76
CA SER A 281 38.54 15.76 -2.08
C SER A 281 39.16 17.17 -1.99
N LYS A 282 39.02 17.86 -0.86
CA LYS A 282 39.68 19.15 -0.60
C LYS A 282 41.20 18.94 -0.49
N PRO A 283 42.03 19.81 -1.08
CA PRO A 283 43.49 19.70 -1.01
C PRO A 283 43.93 19.59 0.45
N GLY A 284 44.77 18.59 0.74
CA GLY A 284 45.10 18.18 2.09
C GLY A 284 45.69 19.34 2.89
N ARG A 285 45.04 19.74 3.98
CA ARG A 285 45.63 20.70 4.95
C ARG A 285 47.02 20.24 5.41
N ALA A 286 47.26 18.93 5.40
CA ALA A 286 48.56 18.32 5.62
C ALA A 286 49.63 18.82 4.64
N ASP A 287 49.34 18.80 3.34
CA ASP A 287 50.29 19.16 2.28
C ASP A 287 50.59 20.66 2.34
N LYS A 288 49.58 21.50 2.62
CA LYS A 288 49.77 22.94 2.87
C LYS A 288 50.65 23.22 4.09
N HIS A 289 50.40 22.54 5.21
CA HIS A 289 51.20 22.73 6.42
C HIS A 289 52.64 22.24 6.27
N GLU A 290 52.85 21.15 5.53
CA GLU A 290 54.20 20.65 5.23
C GLU A 290 54.95 21.62 4.32
N HIS A 291 54.28 22.15 3.29
CA HIS A 291 54.82 23.18 2.41
C HIS A 291 55.24 24.44 3.17
N PHE A 292 54.40 24.93 4.09
CA PHE A 292 54.77 26.04 4.98
C PHE A 292 55.97 25.70 5.86
N GLY A 293 56.05 24.47 6.39
CA GLY A 293 57.23 24.01 7.14
C GLY A 293 58.51 24.06 6.30
N HIS A 294 58.45 23.61 5.05
CA HIS A 294 59.60 23.65 4.14
C HIS A 294 60.00 25.08 3.75
N LEU A 295 59.04 25.97 3.48
CA LEU A 295 59.32 27.38 3.16
C LEU A 295 59.98 28.10 4.35
N LEU A 296 59.48 27.89 5.56
CA LEU A 296 60.06 28.46 6.78
C LEU A 296 61.47 27.92 7.06
N MET A 297 61.74 26.64 6.78
CA MET A 297 63.08 26.05 6.92
C MET A 297 64.05 26.58 5.88
N ALA A 298 63.64 26.66 4.61
CA ALA A 298 64.49 27.10 3.51
C ALA A 298 64.92 28.58 3.66
N GLN A 299 64.07 29.39 4.30
CA GLN A 299 64.28 30.82 4.49
C GLN A 299 64.52 31.18 5.97
N ALA A 300 64.86 30.21 6.83
CA ALA A 300 64.96 30.43 8.28
C ALA A 300 65.94 31.54 8.69
N HIS A 301 66.96 31.81 7.86
CA HIS A 301 67.99 32.82 8.10
C HIS A 301 67.57 34.25 7.71
N THR A 302 66.51 34.41 6.90
CA THR A 302 65.98 35.72 6.48
C THR A 302 64.79 36.19 7.32
N LEU A 303 64.22 35.29 8.14
CA LEU A 303 63.04 35.53 8.96
C LEU A 303 63.40 36.12 10.33
N LYS A 304 62.80 37.25 10.69
CA LYS A 304 62.96 37.87 12.01
C LYS A 304 62.09 37.14 13.05
N ALA A 305 62.65 36.86 14.22
CA ALA A 305 61.91 36.32 15.36
C ALA A 305 60.93 37.36 15.93
N GLY A 306 59.77 36.91 16.43
CA GLY A 306 58.78 37.78 17.09
C GLY A 306 57.63 38.30 16.21
N SER A 307 57.53 37.88 14.95
CA SER A 307 56.44 38.30 14.05
C SER A 307 55.21 37.38 14.15
N ASP A 308 54.00 37.95 14.03
CA ASP A 308 52.73 37.20 13.99
C ASP A 308 52.46 36.54 12.62
N GLU A 309 53.01 37.10 11.55
CA GLU A 309 52.92 36.56 10.19
C GLU A 309 54.16 36.91 9.38
N VAL A 310 54.43 36.14 8.33
CA VAL A 310 55.47 36.45 7.37
C VAL A 310 55.01 36.19 5.94
N ARG A 311 55.41 37.08 5.03
CA ARG A 311 55.22 36.94 3.59
C ARG A 311 56.52 36.43 2.99
N VAL A 312 56.45 35.27 2.35
CA VAL A 312 57.59 34.61 1.73
C VAL A 312 57.24 34.22 0.31
N ALA A 313 58.18 34.41 -0.60
CA ALA A 313 58.04 33.87 -1.96
C ALA A 313 58.07 32.33 -1.89
N ASP A 314 57.17 31.69 -2.62
CA ASP A 314 57.10 30.24 -2.75
C ASP A 314 58.21 29.73 -3.67
N ILE A 315 59.43 29.67 -3.13
CA ILE A 315 60.63 29.19 -3.81
C ILE A 315 60.60 27.68 -4.11
N LEU A 316 59.63 26.95 -3.57
CA LEU A 316 59.45 25.51 -3.76
C LEU A 316 58.33 25.20 -4.77
N GLY A 317 57.63 26.23 -5.25
CA GLY A 317 56.48 26.13 -6.13
C GLY A 317 56.55 27.09 -7.32
N ASP A 318 55.49 27.84 -7.54
CA ASP A 318 55.25 28.75 -8.66
C ASP A 318 55.80 30.17 -8.44
N GLY A 319 56.49 30.42 -7.32
CA GLY A 319 57.11 31.71 -7.01
C GLY A 319 56.14 32.77 -6.49
N ALA A 320 54.87 32.41 -6.24
CA ALA A 320 53.88 33.32 -5.69
C ALA A 320 54.21 33.71 -4.23
N GLU A 321 53.82 34.91 -3.81
CA GLU A 321 53.94 35.34 -2.40
C GLU A 321 52.90 34.62 -1.54
N VAL A 322 53.36 33.92 -0.51
CA VAL A 322 52.55 33.17 0.45
C VAL A 322 52.67 33.81 1.83
N THR A 323 51.53 34.05 2.47
CA THR A 323 51.50 34.54 3.86
C THR A 323 51.37 33.37 4.83
N ILE A 324 52.32 33.23 5.74
CA ILE A 324 52.38 32.16 6.75
C ILE A 324 52.25 32.79 8.15
N VAL A 325 51.26 32.36 8.92
CA VAL A 325 51.03 32.81 10.30
C VAL A 325 52.03 32.13 11.24
N LEU A 326 52.74 32.88 12.06
CA LEU A 326 53.74 32.37 12.99
C LEU A 326 53.27 32.51 14.43
N ASP A 327 53.85 31.72 15.33
CA ASP A 327 53.81 31.99 16.75
C ASP A 327 54.98 32.94 17.10
N PRO A 328 54.72 34.16 17.57
CA PRO A 328 55.75 35.14 17.91
C PRO A 328 56.71 34.68 19.01
N ARG A 329 56.29 33.70 19.82
CA ARG A 329 57.10 33.15 20.92
C ARG A 329 58.13 32.13 20.44
N LEU A 330 58.04 31.71 19.17
CA LEU A 330 58.88 30.68 18.57
C LEU A 330 59.79 31.28 17.49
N ASN A 331 60.98 30.73 17.33
CA ASN A 331 61.85 31.10 16.20
C ASN A 331 61.36 30.44 14.88
N ALA A 332 61.98 30.79 13.75
CA ALA A 332 61.57 30.29 12.43
C ALA A 332 61.64 28.75 12.32
N ILE A 333 62.66 28.13 12.94
CA ILE A 333 62.87 26.68 12.96
C ILE A 333 61.80 25.99 13.83
N GLU A 334 61.49 26.54 15.00
CA GLU A 334 60.46 26.05 15.91
C GLU A 334 59.05 26.20 15.31
N ASN A 335 58.77 27.31 14.62
CA ASN A 335 57.55 27.49 13.86
C ASN A 335 57.42 26.46 12.73
N ALA A 336 58.50 26.19 11.99
CA ALA A 336 58.51 25.15 10.97
C ALA A 336 58.25 23.75 11.57
N GLN A 337 58.88 23.42 12.70
CA GLN A 337 58.61 22.18 13.44
C GLN A 337 57.14 22.08 13.91
N ALA A 338 56.55 23.18 14.37
CA ALA A 338 55.14 23.25 14.73
C ALA A 338 54.23 23.00 13.51
N TYR A 339 54.59 23.51 12.34
CA TYR A 339 53.91 23.24 11.07
C TYR A 339 54.02 21.78 10.61
N TYR A 340 55.19 21.15 10.75
CA TYR A 340 55.33 19.70 10.55
C TYR A 340 54.46 18.89 11.53
N GLY A 341 54.38 19.31 12.79
CA GLY A 341 53.46 18.72 13.77
C GLY A 341 51.98 18.88 13.41
N LYS A 342 51.58 20.04 12.85
CA LYS A 342 50.23 20.26 12.29
C LYS A 342 49.99 19.39 11.06
N ALA A 343 50.98 19.20 10.19
CA ALA A 343 50.89 18.33 9.02
C ALA A 343 50.70 16.87 9.41
N LYS A 344 51.51 16.36 10.36
CA LYS A 344 51.41 14.98 10.89
C LYS A 344 50.03 14.71 11.50
N ARG A 345 49.54 15.60 12.37
CA ARG A 345 48.18 15.50 12.94
C ARG A 345 47.09 15.50 11.87
N SER A 346 47.24 16.34 10.84
CA SER A 346 46.29 16.37 9.72
C SER A 346 46.32 15.08 8.88
N ARG A 347 47.48 14.43 8.71
CA ARG A 347 47.59 13.11 8.05
C ARG A 347 46.94 12.01 8.87
N GLU A 348 47.19 11.99 10.18
CA GLU A 348 46.59 11.02 11.09
C GLU A 348 45.06 11.15 11.14
N ALA A 349 44.53 12.38 11.17
CA ALA A 349 43.10 12.63 11.07
C ALA A 349 42.54 12.14 9.72
N ARG A 350 43.21 12.44 8.60
CA ARG A 350 42.81 11.97 7.26
C ARG A 350 42.81 10.44 7.15
N LYS A 351 43.81 9.78 7.73
CA LYS A 351 43.92 8.31 7.79
C LYS A 351 42.74 7.70 8.58
N LYS A 352 42.43 8.24 9.76
CA LYS A 352 41.26 7.80 10.55
C LYS A 352 39.94 7.99 9.80
N SER A 353 39.78 9.11 9.08
CA SER A 353 38.61 9.34 8.23
C SER A 353 38.52 8.34 7.07
N MET A 354 39.64 7.98 6.44
CA MET A 354 39.70 6.94 5.40
C MET A 354 39.35 5.55 5.94
N GLU A 355 39.88 5.17 7.12
CA GLU A 355 39.55 3.91 7.79
C GLU A 355 38.04 3.84 8.14
N ARG A 356 37.48 4.95 8.61
CA ARG A 356 36.03 5.07 8.87
C ARG A 356 35.20 4.91 7.59
N ILE A 357 35.63 5.46 6.46
CA ILE A 357 34.98 5.25 5.15
C ILE A 357 34.99 3.78 4.75
N GLN A 358 36.13 3.10 4.87
CA GLN A 358 36.21 1.68 4.51
C GLN A 358 35.25 0.83 5.35
N GLY A 359 35.12 1.16 6.64
CA GLY A 359 34.10 0.55 7.51
C GLY A 359 32.68 0.81 7.02
N LEU A 360 32.34 2.07 6.71
CA LEU A 360 31.00 2.45 6.21
C LEU A 360 30.67 1.81 4.85
N LYS A 361 31.63 1.74 3.91
CA LYS A 361 31.45 1.08 2.60
C LYS A 361 31.17 -0.41 2.75
N ARG A 362 31.84 -1.10 3.67
CA ARG A 362 31.57 -2.52 3.98
C ARG A 362 30.16 -2.71 4.57
N THR A 363 29.74 -1.85 5.48
CA THR A 363 28.39 -1.93 6.05
C THR A 363 27.30 -1.64 5.01
N ALA A 364 27.53 -0.71 4.09
CA ALA A 364 26.61 -0.43 2.99
C ALA A 364 26.47 -1.62 2.03
N GLN A 365 27.59 -2.25 1.62
CA GLN A 365 27.58 -3.44 0.75
C GLN A 365 26.83 -4.62 1.39
N ASN A 366 27.05 -4.86 2.68
CA ASN A 366 26.36 -5.93 3.42
C ASN A 366 24.86 -5.68 3.65
N THR A 367 24.39 -4.44 3.47
CA THR A 367 22.96 -4.10 3.63
C THR A 367 22.21 -4.15 2.29
N GLN A 368 22.93 -4.12 1.16
CA GLN A 368 22.36 -4.23 -0.20
C GLN A 368 22.32 -5.67 -0.73
N SER A 369 23.08 -6.58 -0.10
CA SER A 369 23.05 -8.03 -0.34
C SER A 369 21.93 -8.67 0.46
#